data_AF-A0A3S5JBU6-F1
#
_entry.id   AF-A0A3S5JBU6-F1
#
_cell.length_a   1.000
_cell.length_b   1.000
_cell.length_c   1.000
_cell.angle_alpha   90.00
_cell.angle_beta   90.00
_cell.angle_gamma   90.00
#
_symmetry.space_group_name_H-M   'P 1'
#
loop_
_entity.id
_entity.type
_entity.pdbx_description
1 polymer ?
#
loop_
_entity_poly.entity_id
_entity_poly.type
_entity_poly.pdbx_seq_one_letter_code
_entity_poly.pdbx_strand_id
1 'polypeptide(L)'
;MATVLRHKRNSSTGSTPTTSDLALGEIAINTYDGKLFIKKNDGSDSIVTFSPSTSAGSSSMFVSGATGTGSQAAFTLPKIPANEQSVFAIINGLVQDIDTYSISGNTLTFTTAPASADNIEFRVREDVATDVILQSHQRYIYTITTTTTSLSGNDDNGLSLLYTPGKVHVFQNGVKLIDGADFTATNGTYIALTTSAENGDVIEVESFGRASIVNNDVFSSTSTSLTTTSANQVVDYFPAATYRSAEYLVSASHGSAGYHTTKVLLMHDGTNTYISEYGTIYTNASLLSLSSDFTSGNVRLVCTPVNTNTTIKIQRQTVAV
;
A
#
# COMPACT_ATOMS: atom_id res chain seq x y z
N MET A 1 31.74 -32.51 22.02
CA MET A 1 31.94 -32.64 20.55
C MET A 1 30.95 -31.70 19.90
N ALA A 2 31.39 -30.76 19.07
CA ALA A 2 30.48 -29.88 18.33
C ALA A 2 30.11 -30.55 17.01
N THR A 3 28.81 -30.75 16.76
CA THR A 3 28.33 -31.25 15.48
C THR A 3 28.25 -30.08 14.51
N VAL A 4 29.03 -30.13 13.42
CA VAL A 4 28.96 -29.13 12.36
C VAL A 4 27.85 -29.54 11.38
N LEU A 5 26.75 -28.81 11.37
CA LEU A 5 25.69 -28.94 10.35
C LEU A 5 26.18 -28.28 9.04
N ARG A 6 26.24 -29.03 7.94
CA ARG A 6 26.60 -28.52 6.61
C ARG A 6 25.36 -28.46 5.72
N HIS A 7 25.12 -27.31 5.10
CA HIS A 7 24.08 -27.11 4.10
C HIS A 7 24.60 -27.40 2.69
N LYS A 8 23.70 -27.69 1.75
CA LYS A 8 24.04 -27.74 0.32
C LYS A 8 24.29 -26.32 -0.18
N ARG A 9 25.33 -26.11 -0.98
CA ARG A 9 25.73 -24.77 -1.44
C ARG A 9 26.08 -24.78 -2.92
N ASN A 10 25.68 -23.72 -3.62
CA ASN A 10 26.03 -23.45 -5.01
C ASN A 10 26.46 -21.98 -5.16
N SER A 11 27.37 -21.67 -6.08
CA SER A 11 27.89 -20.33 -6.35
C SER A 11 27.70 -19.90 -7.81
N SER A 12 26.95 -20.66 -8.59
CA SER A 12 26.62 -20.34 -9.98
C SER A 12 25.37 -19.46 -10.03
N THR A 13 25.42 -18.42 -10.85
CA THR A 13 24.28 -17.51 -11.08
C THR A 13 23.03 -18.25 -11.54
N GLY A 14 21.86 -17.85 -11.05
CA GLY A 14 20.54 -18.37 -11.44
C GLY A 14 20.28 -19.84 -11.08
N SER A 15 21.21 -20.52 -10.42
CA SER A 15 21.11 -21.96 -10.17
C SER A 15 20.09 -22.26 -9.08
N THR A 16 19.11 -23.10 -9.44
CA THR A 16 18.05 -23.58 -8.55
C THR A 16 18.15 -25.10 -8.44
N PRO A 17 18.14 -25.69 -7.23
CA PRO A 17 18.13 -27.14 -7.07
C PRO A 17 16.83 -27.74 -7.61
N THR A 18 16.90 -28.96 -8.12
CA THR A 18 15.73 -29.77 -8.46
C THR A 18 15.20 -30.52 -7.23
N THR A 19 14.02 -31.13 -7.33
CA THR A 19 13.44 -31.94 -6.26
C THR A 19 14.26 -33.21 -5.95
N SER A 20 15.14 -33.64 -6.84
CA SER A 20 16.13 -34.70 -6.59
C SER A 20 17.40 -34.20 -5.90
N ASP A 21 17.72 -32.91 -6.03
CA ASP A 21 18.94 -32.33 -5.46
C ASP A 21 18.79 -32.02 -3.96
N LEU A 22 17.58 -32.03 -3.42
CA LEU A 22 17.27 -31.68 -2.02
C LEU A 22 16.27 -32.66 -1.41
N ALA A 23 16.55 -33.15 -0.20
CA ALA A 23 15.61 -33.97 0.56
C ALA A 23 14.70 -33.11 1.45
N LEU A 24 13.57 -33.67 1.92
CA LEU A 24 12.72 -32.98 2.90
C LEU A 24 13.51 -32.71 4.19
N GLY A 25 13.43 -31.48 4.69
CA GLY A 25 14.18 -31.03 5.87
C GLY A 25 15.61 -30.55 5.59
N GLU A 26 16.11 -30.69 4.35
CA GLU A 26 17.40 -30.09 3.96
C GLU A 26 17.25 -28.63 3.53
N ILE A 27 18.34 -27.88 3.70
CA ILE A 27 18.47 -26.49 3.26
C ILE A 27 19.59 -26.41 2.22
N ALA A 28 19.32 -25.75 1.10
CA ALA A 28 20.31 -25.37 0.10
C ALA A 28 20.46 -23.84 0.01
N ILE A 29 21.66 -23.36 -0.30
CA ILE A 29 21.98 -21.94 -0.40
C ILE A 29 22.68 -21.68 -1.73
N ASN A 30 22.15 -20.77 -2.54
CA ASN A 30 22.89 -20.16 -3.65
C ASN A 30 23.58 -18.89 -3.14
N THR A 31 24.90 -18.97 -2.99
CA THR A 31 25.73 -17.89 -2.46
C THR A 31 25.96 -16.74 -3.45
N TYR A 32 25.76 -16.97 -4.75
CA TYR A 32 25.85 -15.92 -5.76
C TYR A 32 24.56 -15.10 -5.81
N ASP A 33 23.40 -15.77 -5.85
CA ASP A 33 22.09 -15.11 -5.92
C ASP A 33 21.53 -14.69 -4.54
N GLY A 34 22.20 -15.09 -3.45
CA GLY A 34 21.72 -14.87 -2.07
C GLY A 34 20.46 -15.68 -1.70
N LYS A 35 20.09 -16.69 -2.49
CA LYS A 35 18.85 -17.45 -2.33
C LYS A 35 19.02 -18.65 -1.39
N LEU A 36 17.98 -18.95 -0.62
CA LEU A 36 17.85 -20.17 0.19
C LEU A 36 16.71 -21.03 -0.36
N PHE A 37 16.87 -22.35 -0.33
CA PHE A 37 15.90 -23.30 -0.86
C PHE A 37 15.59 -24.38 0.15
N ILE A 38 14.32 -24.78 0.23
CA ILE A 38 13.86 -25.98 0.96
C ILE A 38 12.99 -26.82 0.04
N LYS A 39 12.88 -28.12 0.33
CA LYS A 39 11.89 -28.98 -0.32
C LYS A 39 10.61 -29.02 0.51
N LYS A 40 9.46 -28.97 -0.17
CA LYS A 40 8.12 -29.16 0.40
C LYS A 40 7.45 -30.36 -0.27
N ASN A 41 6.58 -31.03 0.47
CA ASN A 41 5.65 -32.02 -0.08
C ASN A 41 4.28 -31.86 0.60
N ASP A 42 3.29 -31.40 -0.15
CA ASP A 42 1.87 -31.28 0.23
C ASP A 42 0.96 -32.13 -0.66
N GLY A 43 1.51 -33.20 -1.25
CA GLY A 43 0.87 -34.05 -2.26
C GLY A 43 1.74 -34.27 -3.49
N SER A 44 2.73 -33.40 -3.72
CA SER A 44 3.80 -33.57 -4.70
C SER A 44 5.06 -32.84 -4.24
N ASP A 45 6.24 -33.32 -4.65
CA ASP A 45 7.52 -32.71 -4.32
C ASP A 45 7.72 -31.39 -5.07
N SER A 46 8.10 -30.33 -4.36
CA SER A 46 8.45 -29.03 -4.94
C SER A 46 9.58 -28.33 -4.18
N ILE A 47 10.28 -27.41 -4.85
CA ILE A 47 11.31 -26.57 -4.26
C ILE A 47 10.73 -25.20 -3.95
N VAL A 48 10.82 -24.79 -2.68
CA VAL A 48 10.46 -23.45 -2.21
C VAL A 48 11.73 -22.62 -2.18
N THR A 49 11.68 -21.44 -2.80
CA THR A 49 12.79 -20.49 -2.85
C THR A 49 12.50 -19.30 -1.95
N PHE A 50 13.44 -18.98 -1.08
CA PHE A 50 13.52 -17.74 -0.33
C PHE A 50 14.58 -16.88 -1.00
N SER A 51 14.19 -15.73 -1.54
CA SER A 51 15.12 -14.78 -2.13
C SER A 51 15.12 -13.51 -1.28
N PRO A 52 16.28 -12.88 -1.05
CA PRO A 52 16.31 -11.52 -0.55
C PRO A 52 15.72 -10.63 -1.65
N SER A 53 14.52 -10.09 -1.44
CA SER A 53 13.99 -9.04 -2.29
C SER A 53 14.14 -7.72 -1.55
N THR A 54 14.68 -6.71 -2.23
CA THR A 54 14.69 -5.32 -1.74
C THR A 54 13.32 -4.66 -1.88
N SER A 55 12.38 -5.30 -2.58
CA SER A 55 10.99 -4.88 -2.72
C SER A 55 10.07 -6.10 -2.73
N ALA A 56 9.01 -6.06 -1.93
CA ALA A 56 7.89 -6.98 -2.07
C ALA A 56 6.99 -6.44 -3.18
N GLY A 57 7.21 -6.87 -4.41
CA GLY A 57 6.33 -6.54 -5.53
C GLY A 57 5.30 -7.63 -5.72
N SER A 58 4.01 -7.27 -5.73
CA SER A 58 2.96 -8.11 -6.29
C SER A 58 2.53 -7.46 -7.61
N SER A 59 2.85 -8.08 -8.74
CA SER A 59 2.30 -7.66 -10.03
C SER A 59 1.03 -8.47 -10.29
N SER A 60 -0.11 -7.79 -10.36
CA SER A 60 -1.39 -8.40 -10.72
C SER A 60 -1.90 -7.79 -12.02
N MET A 61 -2.50 -8.62 -12.87
CA MET A 61 -3.13 -8.18 -14.11
C MET A 61 -4.64 -8.34 -13.98
N PHE A 62 -5.37 -7.22 -14.05
CA PHE A 62 -6.83 -7.21 -14.08
C PHE A 62 -7.30 -7.20 -15.54
N VAL A 63 -8.25 -8.06 -15.87
CA VAL A 63 -8.76 -8.20 -17.25
C VAL A 63 -10.26 -7.98 -17.24
N SER A 64 -10.76 -7.21 -18.21
CA SER A 64 -12.20 -7.03 -18.45
C SER A 64 -12.50 -6.92 -19.93
N GLY A 65 -13.67 -7.39 -20.36
CA GLY A 65 -14.15 -7.25 -21.73
C GLY A 65 -15.27 -6.22 -21.88
N ALA A 66 -15.43 -5.67 -23.08
CA ALA A 66 -16.55 -4.82 -23.48
C ALA A 66 -16.90 -5.04 -24.96
N THR A 67 -18.05 -4.54 -25.40
CA THR A 67 -18.47 -4.57 -26.81
C THR A 67 -18.68 -3.14 -27.31
N GLY A 68 -18.07 -2.83 -28.45
CA GLY A 68 -18.24 -1.53 -29.11
C GLY A 68 -19.69 -1.31 -29.55
N THR A 69 -20.17 -0.07 -29.43
CA THR A 69 -21.53 0.32 -29.82
C THR A 69 -21.56 1.21 -31.06
N GLY A 70 -20.39 1.57 -31.60
CA GLY A 70 -20.26 2.53 -32.72
C GLY A 70 -20.45 3.99 -32.30
N SER A 71 -20.75 4.29 -31.04
CA SER A 71 -20.91 5.67 -30.54
C SER A 71 -20.36 5.90 -29.13
N GLN A 72 -20.17 4.85 -28.33
CA GLN A 72 -19.54 4.95 -27.01
C GLN A 72 -18.02 4.98 -27.14
N ALA A 73 -17.40 6.04 -26.63
CA ALA A 73 -15.94 6.18 -26.57
C ALA A 73 -15.36 5.89 -25.18
N ALA A 74 -16.16 6.05 -24.12
CA ALA A 74 -15.72 5.88 -22.73
C ALA A 74 -16.12 4.52 -22.15
N PHE A 75 -15.16 3.83 -21.56
CA PHE A 75 -15.29 2.50 -20.97
C PHE A 75 -14.70 2.49 -19.56
N THR A 76 -15.31 1.70 -18.67
CA THR A 76 -14.82 1.56 -17.29
C THR A 76 -13.81 0.43 -17.22
N LEU A 77 -12.64 0.72 -16.67
CA LEU A 77 -11.57 -0.25 -16.45
C LEU A 77 -11.86 -1.14 -15.22
N PRO A 78 -11.21 -2.30 -15.07
CA PRO A 78 -11.42 -3.19 -13.93
C PRO A 78 -10.70 -2.69 -12.65
N LYS A 79 -9.75 -1.76 -12.80
CA LYS A 79 -8.97 -1.15 -11.71
C LYS A 79 -8.46 0.21 -12.17
N ILE A 80 -8.38 1.17 -11.25
CA ILE A 80 -7.76 2.49 -11.49
C ILE A 80 -6.28 2.26 -11.81
N PRO A 81 -5.81 2.52 -13.04
CA PRO A 81 -4.41 2.40 -13.39
C PRO A 81 -3.61 3.60 -12.87
N ALA A 82 -2.30 3.42 -12.71
CA ALA A 82 -1.42 4.53 -12.32
C ALA A 82 -1.28 5.59 -13.41
N ASN A 83 -1.29 5.17 -14.69
CA ASN A 83 -1.24 6.01 -15.89
C ASN A 83 -1.57 5.15 -17.14
N GLU A 84 -1.57 5.74 -18.33
CA GLU A 84 -1.89 5.02 -19.58
C GLU A 84 -0.93 3.87 -19.90
N GLN A 85 0.34 3.92 -19.46
CA GLN A 85 1.32 2.85 -19.73
C GLN A 85 1.01 1.57 -18.97
N SER A 86 0.19 1.65 -17.92
CA SER A 86 -0.27 0.50 -17.15
C SER A 86 -1.45 -0.22 -17.79
N VAL A 87 -1.94 0.21 -18.96
CA VAL A 87 -3.11 -0.34 -19.62
C VAL A 87 -2.79 -0.87 -21.02
N PHE A 88 -3.33 -2.04 -21.34
CA PHE A 88 -3.44 -2.54 -22.71
C PHE A 88 -4.90 -2.53 -23.11
N ALA A 89 -5.26 -1.64 -24.04
CA ALA A 89 -6.54 -1.66 -24.72
C ALA A 89 -6.42 -2.48 -26.01
N ILE A 90 -7.30 -3.46 -26.20
CA ILE A 90 -7.23 -4.41 -27.30
C ILE A 90 -8.61 -4.41 -27.98
N ILE A 91 -8.66 -4.14 -29.29
CA ILE A 91 -9.88 -4.19 -30.09
C ILE A 91 -9.74 -5.29 -31.14
N ASN A 92 -10.65 -6.28 -31.12
CA ASN A 92 -10.63 -7.46 -31.99
C ASN A 92 -9.28 -8.21 -32.00
N GLY A 93 -8.59 -8.23 -30.85
CA GLY A 93 -7.27 -8.84 -30.70
C GLY A 93 -6.08 -7.94 -31.08
N LEU A 94 -6.33 -6.73 -31.59
CA LEU A 94 -5.30 -5.74 -31.92
C LEU A 94 -5.08 -4.76 -30.76
N VAL A 95 -3.84 -4.70 -30.24
CA VAL A 95 -3.43 -3.70 -29.24
C VAL A 95 -3.51 -2.30 -29.84
N GLN A 96 -4.13 -1.38 -29.13
CA GLN A 96 -4.26 0.01 -29.52
C GLN A 96 -3.04 0.81 -29.04
N ASP A 97 -2.63 1.79 -29.84
CA ASP A 97 -1.55 2.70 -29.48
C ASP A 97 -1.98 3.59 -28.30
N ILE A 98 -1.03 3.96 -27.43
CA ILE A 98 -1.30 4.73 -26.22
C ILE A 98 -1.92 6.11 -26.52
N ASP A 99 -1.60 6.71 -27.67
CA ASP A 99 -2.14 8.02 -28.07
C ASP A 99 -3.61 7.95 -28.55
N THR A 100 -4.17 6.74 -28.71
CA THR A 100 -5.55 6.55 -29.18
C THR A 100 -6.57 6.53 -28.05
N TYR A 101 -6.12 6.62 -26.80
CA TYR A 101 -7.00 6.70 -25.63
C TYR A 101 -6.40 7.58 -24.53
N SER A 102 -7.25 8.00 -23.60
CA SER A 102 -6.85 8.74 -22.40
C SER A 102 -7.49 8.12 -21.17
N ILE A 103 -6.91 8.34 -19.99
CA ILE A 103 -7.43 7.79 -18.75
C ILE A 103 -7.70 8.88 -17.71
N SER A 104 -8.88 8.84 -17.10
CA SER A 104 -9.23 9.66 -15.95
C SER A 104 -9.88 8.79 -14.87
N GLY A 105 -9.20 8.63 -13.74
CA GLY A 105 -9.62 7.70 -12.70
C GLY A 105 -9.69 6.27 -13.25
N ASN A 106 -10.88 5.67 -13.21
CA ASN A 106 -11.11 4.31 -13.73
C ASN A 106 -11.74 4.30 -15.14
N THR A 107 -11.73 5.42 -15.86
CA THR A 107 -12.38 5.52 -17.18
C THR A 107 -11.32 5.68 -18.26
N LEU A 108 -11.29 4.74 -19.20
CA LEU A 108 -10.55 4.87 -20.45
C LEU A 108 -11.48 5.46 -21.52
N THR A 109 -11.03 6.49 -22.23
CA THR A 109 -11.77 7.11 -23.33
C THR A 109 -10.97 7.02 -24.61
N PHE A 110 -11.47 6.28 -25.60
CA PHE A 110 -10.89 6.24 -26.95
C PHE A 110 -11.14 7.57 -27.67
N THR A 111 -10.19 7.99 -28.51
CA THR A 111 -10.34 9.17 -29.36
C THR A 111 -11.36 8.96 -30.48
N THR A 112 -11.53 7.71 -30.92
CA THR A 112 -12.59 7.28 -31.85
C THR A 112 -13.37 6.13 -31.23
N ALA A 113 -14.71 6.23 -31.22
CA ALA A 113 -15.55 5.17 -30.67
C ALA A 113 -15.33 3.85 -31.42
N PRO A 114 -15.06 2.72 -30.72
CA PRO A 114 -15.02 1.40 -31.34
C PRO A 114 -16.33 1.09 -32.08
N ALA A 115 -16.23 0.39 -33.21
CA ALA A 115 -17.38 0.10 -34.07
C ALA A 115 -18.40 -0.81 -33.36
N SER A 116 -19.63 -0.81 -33.87
CA SER A 116 -20.66 -1.70 -33.33
C SER A 116 -20.22 -3.16 -33.45
N ALA A 117 -20.34 -3.90 -32.36
CA ALA A 117 -19.94 -5.31 -32.22
C ALA A 117 -18.43 -5.59 -32.17
N ASP A 118 -17.57 -4.57 -32.12
CA ASP A 118 -16.14 -4.79 -31.84
C ASP A 118 -15.95 -5.43 -30.46
N ASN A 119 -15.14 -6.48 -30.39
CA ASN A 119 -14.76 -7.12 -29.13
C ASN A 119 -13.59 -6.37 -28.50
N ILE A 120 -13.78 -5.82 -27.31
CA ILE A 120 -12.78 -5.01 -26.62
C ILE A 120 -12.30 -5.77 -25.39
N GLU A 121 -11.00 -5.82 -25.17
CA GLU A 121 -10.37 -6.36 -23.96
C GLU A 121 -9.47 -5.28 -23.35
N PHE A 122 -9.63 -5.05 -22.06
CA PHE A 122 -8.77 -4.18 -21.27
C PHE A 122 -7.95 -5.04 -20.32
N ARG A 123 -6.62 -4.85 -20.33
CA ARG A 123 -5.74 -5.38 -19.31
C ARG A 123 -5.11 -4.23 -18.55
N VAL A 124 -5.35 -4.16 -17.25
CA VAL A 124 -4.70 -3.19 -16.37
C VAL A 124 -3.64 -3.93 -15.57
N ARG A 125 -2.38 -3.56 -15.77
CA ARG A 125 -1.28 -3.99 -14.91
C ARG A 125 -1.29 -3.11 -13.66
N GLU A 126 -1.49 -3.72 -12.52
CA GLU A 126 -1.20 -3.07 -11.23
C GLU A 126 0.17 -3.54 -10.78
N ASP A 127 1.12 -2.60 -10.76
CA ASP A 127 2.41 -2.79 -10.11
C ASP A 127 2.29 -2.20 -8.70
N VAL A 128 1.99 -3.06 -7.73
CA VAL A 128 2.05 -2.68 -6.32
C VAL A 128 3.51 -2.72 -5.91
N ALA A 129 4.20 -1.60 -6.09
CA ALA A 129 5.48 -1.34 -5.45
C ALA A 129 5.21 -0.79 -4.06
N THR A 130 5.11 -1.69 -3.06
CA THR A 130 5.31 -1.25 -1.68
C THR A 130 6.78 -1.41 -1.35
N ASP A 131 7.43 -0.28 -1.14
CA ASP A 131 8.62 -0.21 -0.34
C ASP A 131 8.26 -0.65 1.09
N VAL A 132 8.52 -1.91 1.42
CA VAL A 132 8.67 -2.32 2.83
C VAL A 132 10.04 -1.80 3.28
N ILE A 133 10.14 -0.48 3.47
CA ILE A 133 11.30 0.10 4.09
C ILE A 133 11.10 -0.01 5.60
N LEU A 134 11.66 -1.06 6.18
CA LEU A 134 12.05 -1.06 7.58
C LEU A 134 13.31 -0.20 7.72
N GLN A 135 13.21 1.12 7.57
CA GLN A 135 14.22 1.98 8.17
C GLN A 135 13.89 2.06 9.66
N SER A 136 14.14 0.97 10.38
CA SER A 136 14.13 1.01 11.85
C SER A 136 15.21 1.98 12.35
N HIS A 137 16.30 2.11 11.58
CA HIS A 137 17.41 3.01 11.82
C HIS A 137 18.26 3.17 10.54
N GLN A 138 18.58 4.40 10.16
CA GLN A 138 19.57 4.70 9.13
C GLN A 138 20.56 5.71 9.69
N ARG A 139 21.86 5.48 9.46
CA ARG A 139 22.92 6.39 9.86
C ARG A 139 23.54 7.05 8.63
N TYR A 140 23.80 8.34 8.76
CA TYR A 140 24.56 9.16 7.80
C TYR A 140 25.76 9.77 8.50
N ILE A 141 26.90 9.84 7.82
CA ILE A 141 28.12 10.45 8.33
C ILE A 141 28.60 11.52 7.35
N TYR A 142 28.75 12.75 7.83
CA TYR A 142 29.27 13.87 7.06
C TYR A 142 30.59 14.34 7.67
N THR A 143 31.66 14.28 6.89
CA THR A 143 32.91 14.98 7.22
C THR A 143 32.86 16.38 6.60
N ILE A 144 32.81 17.40 7.44
CA ILE A 144 32.68 18.80 7.00
C ILE A 144 34.01 19.26 6.39
N THR A 145 33.97 19.68 5.13
CA THR A 145 35.16 20.14 4.37
C THR A 145 35.25 21.67 4.27
N THR A 146 34.12 22.35 4.44
CA THR A 146 34.02 23.81 4.47
C THR A 146 32.99 24.18 5.52
N THR A 147 33.24 25.27 6.25
CA THR A 147 32.34 25.71 7.32
C THR A 147 30.92 25.87 6.78
N THR A 148 29.95 25.21 7.41
CA THR A 148 28.56 25.13 6.92
C THR A 148 27.57 25.21 8.08
N THR A 149 26.38 25.76 7.82
CA THR A 149 25.25 25.77 8.76
C THR A 149 24.14 24.80 8.33
N SER A 150 24.42 23.89 7.40
CA SER A 150 23.41 22.95 6.93
C SER A 150 23.97 21.65 6.38
N LEU A 151 23.17 20.59 6.51
CA LEU A 151 23.44 19.27 5.97
C LEU A 151 22.32 18.88 5.02
N SER A 152 22.70 18.39 3.84
CA SER A 152 21.79 17.86 2.82
C SER A 152 22.57 17.04 1.80
N GLY A 153 21.86 16.27 0.98
CA GLY A 153 22.47 15.47 -0.07
C GLY A 153 23.25 14.28 0.49
N ASN A 154 24.23 13.80 -0.28
CA ASN A 154 24.92 12.55 0.02
C ASN A 154 25.91 12.70 1.18
N ASP A 155 25.90 11.71 2.07
CA ASP A 155 26.90 11.52 3.11
C ASP A 155 28.22 10.96 2.54
N ASP A 156 29.21 10.73 3.40
CA ASP A 156 30.53 10.21 3.04
C ASP A 156 30.47 8.79 2.41
N ASN A 157 29.36 8.06 2.62
CA ASN A 157 29.11 6.74 2.05
C ASN A 157 28.28 6.80 0.76
N GLY A 158 27.96 7.99 0.26
CA GLY A 158 27.16 8.20 -0.94
C GLY A 158 25.65 8.03 -0.72
N LEU A 159 25.17 7.96 0.51
CA LEU A 159 23.76 7.86 0.85
C LEU A 159 23.14 9.26 0.96
N SER A 160 22.11 9.54 0.18
CA SER A 160 21.38 10.81 0.27
C SER A 160 20.60 10.92 1.59
N LEU A 161 20.72 12.07 2.25
CA LEU A 161 20.03 12.37 3.51
C LEU A 161 18.53 12.15 3.38
N LEU A 162 18.00 11.24 4.19
CA LEU A 162 16.56 11.02 4.31
C LEU A 162 16.21 10.71 5.77
N TYR A 163 15.26 11.46 6.32
CA TYR A 163 14.80 11.30 7.69
C TYR A 163 13.31 11.61 7.84
N THR A 164 12.70 11.12 8.92
CA THR A 164 11.33 11.51 9.29
C THR A 164 11.40 12.70 10.27
N PRO A 165 10.74 13.84 9.99
CA PRO A 165 10.69 14.97 10.91
C PRO A 165 10.27 14.56 12.33
N GLY A 166 10.99 15.05 13.35
CA GLY A 166 10.78 14.70 14.75
C GLY A 166 11.22 13.28 15.15
N LYS A 167 11.92 12.55 14.26
CA LYS A 167 12.50 11.22 14.48
C LYS A 167 13.95 11.16 14.00
N VAL A 168 14.72 12.16 14.41
CA VAL A 168 16.14 12.29 14.04
C VAL A 168 16.97 12.67 15.26
N HIS A 169 18.16 12.10 15.37
CA HIS A 169 19.21 12.59 16.26
C HIS A 169 20.40 13.07 15.41
N VAL A 170 21.00 14.18 15.84
CA VAL A 170 22.19 14.75 15.20
C VAL A 170 23.28 14.82 16.25
N PHE A 171 24.48 14.38 15.91
CA PHE A 171 25.65 14.44 16.78
C PHE A 171 26.78 15.15 16.04
N GLN A 172 27.44 16.10 16.69
CA GLN A 172 28.66 16.73 16.18
C GLN A 172 29.83 16.29 17.04
N ASN A 173 30.83 15.64 16.42
CA ASN A 173 32.00 15.08 17.11
C ASN A 173 31.64 14.18 18.31
N GLY A 174 30.53 13.44 18.19
CA GLY A 174 30.00 12.55 19.23
C GLY A 174 29.12 13.22 20.29
N VAL A 175 28.96 14.55 20.28
CA VAL A 175 28.04 15.27 21.17
C VAL A 175 26.67 15.39 20.53
N LYS A 176 25.63 14.91 21.21
CA LYS A 176 24.25 15.02 20.75
C LYS A 176 23.79 16.48 20.77
N LEU A 177 23.26 16.95 19.63
CA LEU A 177 22.63 18.25 19.46
C LEU A 177 21.14 18.18 19.84
N ILE A 178 20.57 19.30 20.28
CA ILE A 178 19.16 19.42 20.68
C ILE A 178 18.31 19.98 19.54
N ASP A 179 17.24 19.27 19.17
CA ASP A 179 16.27 19.72 18.15
C ASP A 179 15.51 20.97 18.64
N GLY A 180 15.43 21.98 17.77
CA GLY A 180 14.86 23.29 18.05
C GLY A 180 15.78 24.27 18.78
N ALA A 181 16.92 23.82 19.33
CA ALA A 181 17.91 24.68 19.98
C ALA A 181 19.23 24.74 19.17
N ASP A 182 19.83 23.59 18.92
CA ASP A 182 21.13 23.48 18.23
C ASP A 182 20.98 23.15 16.73
N PHE A 183 19.86 22.52 16.35
CA PHE A 183 19.51 22.25 14.95
C PHE A 183 17.99 22.27 14.72
N THR A 184 17.57 22.29 13.46
CA THR A 184 16.16 22.16 13.04
C THR A 184 16.04 21.22 11.83
N ALA A 185 15.12 20.26 11.90
CA ALA A 185 14.96 19.21 10.90
C ALA A 185 13.47 18.89 10.61
N THR A 186 12.84 19.64 9.69
CA THR A 186 11.38 19.64 9.49
C THR A 186 10.90 19.08 8.16
N ASN A 187 11.78 18.85 7.19
CA ASN A 187 11.39 18.51 5.81
C ASN A 187 11.83 17.13 5.33
N GLY A 188 12.65 16.43 6.12
CA GLY A 188 13.04 15.05 5.87
C GLY A 188 14.28 14.86 4.99
N THR A 189 14.88 15.92 4.43
CA THR A 189 16.08 15.79 3.57
C THR A 189 17.15 16.86 3.84
N TYR A 190 16.87 17.80 4.75
CA TYR A 190 17.74 18.92 5.06
C TYR A 190 17.73 19.22 6.56
N ILE A 191 18.90 19.46 7.15
CA ILE A 191 19.06 19.84 8.56
C ILE A 191 19.75 21.19 8.61
N ALA A 192 19.12 22.17 9.28
CA ALA A 192 19.74 23.46 9.59
C ALA A 192 20.44 23.38 10.95
N LEU A 193 21.68 23.85 11.05
CA LEU A 193 22.42 23.97 12.30
C LEU A 193 22.34 25.43 12.78
N THR A 194 22.10 25.62 14.08
CA THR A 194 22.10 26.96 14.70
C THR A 194 23.53 27.51 14.80
N THR A 195 24.49 26.64 15.12
CA THR A 195 25.93 26.94 15.13
C THR A 195 26.58 26.28 13.93
N SER A 196 27.49 26.99 13.24
CA SER A 196 28.20 26.42 12.09
C SER A 196 29.07 25.24 12.50
N ALA A 197 29.05 24.18 11.70
CA ALA A 197 30.05 23.13 11.75
C ALA A 197 31.28 23.57 10.96
N GLU A 198 32.46 23.34 11.52
CA GLU A 198 33.74 23.80 10.99
C GLU A 198 34.42 22.71 10.14
N ASN A 199 35.38 23.10 9.31
CA ASN A 199 36.19 22.14 8.56
C ASN A 199 36.88 21.13 9.50
N GLY A 200 36.67 19.83 9.24
CA GLY A 200 37.17 18.72 10.04
C GLY A 200 36.17 18.18 11.06
N ASP A 201 35.03 18.85 11.28
CA ASP A 201 33.96 18.29 12.11
C ASP A 201 33.34 17.05 11.46
N VAL A 202 32.95 16.10 12.29
CA VAL A 202 32.19 14.92 11.88
C VAL A 202 30.78 15.05 12.43
N ILE A 203 29.78 15.03 11.54
CA ILE A 203 28.37 14.99 11.93
C ILE A 203 27.77 13.63 11.61
N GLU A 204 27.27 12.98 12.65
CA GLU A 204 26.49 11.75 12.56
C GLU A 204 25.00 12.09 12.67
N VAL A 205 24.22 11.65 11.69
CA VAL A 205 22.76 11.77 11.70
C VAL A 205 22.17 10.38 11.81
N GLU A 206 21.46 10.13 12.90
CA GLU A 206 20.65 8.93 13.11
C GLU A 206 19.19 9.23 12.76
N SER A 207 18.70 8.61 11.69
CA SER A 207 17.31 8.67 11.24
C SER A 207 16.55 7.44 11.73
N PHE A 208 15.37 7.66 12.32
CA PHE A 208 14.48 6.59 12.75
C PHE A 208 13.20 6.66 11.91
N GLY A 209 12.88 5.58 11.21
CA GLY A 209 11.64 5.48 10.46
C GLY A 209 10.47 5.07 11.35
N ARG A 210 9.26 5.30 10.82
CA ARG A 210 8.04 4.74 11.40
C ARG A 210 7.91 3.30 10.88
N ALA A 211 7.86 2.33 11.77
CA ALA A 211 7.40 1.00 11.37
C ALA A 211 5.93 1.11 10.95
N SER A 212 5.67 0.92 9.66
CA SER A 212 4.31 0.75 9.15
C SER A 212 4.19 -0.71 8.71
N ILE A 213 3.45 -1.49 9.50
CA ILE A 213 2.98 -2.79 9.04
C ILE A 213 1.86 -2.48 8.05
N VAL A 214 1.91 -3.12 6.88
CA VAL A 214 0.90 -2.98 5.83
C VAL A 214 -0.49 -3.15 6.44
N ASN A 215 -1.39 -2.23 6.12
CA ASN A 215 -2.82 -2.36 6.33
C ASN A 215 -3.24 -3.64 5.59
N ASN A 216 -3.41 -4.73 6.31
CA ASN A 216 -3.89 -5.97 5.72
C ASN A 216 -5.29 -5.65 5.15
N ASP A 217 -5.62 -5.95 3.90
CA ASP A 217 -6.98 -5.67 3.41
C ASP A 217 -8.07 -6.35 4.27
N VAL A 218 -7.68 -7.42 4.97
CA VAL A 218 -8.45 -8.10 6.01
C VAL A 218 -8.77 -7.19 7.20
N PHE A 219 -7.88 -6.26 7.58
CA PHE A 219 -8.08 -5.27 8.64
C PHE A 219 -7.85 -3.85 8.10
N SER A 220 -8.91 -3.12 7.79
CA SER A 220 -8.82 -1.74 7.29
C SER A 220 -9.29 -0.73 8.34
N SER A 221 -8.68 0.46 8.37
CA SER A 221 -9.17 1.60 9.14
C SER A 221 -9.37 2.80 8.23
N THR A 222 -10.57 3.37 8.24
CA THR A 222 -10.98 4.49 7.37
C THR A 222 -11.53 5.64 8.23
N SER A 223 -11.24 6.89 7.86
CA SER A 223 -11.82 8.08 8.49
C SER A 223 -12.38 9.02 7.42
N THR A 224 -13.69 9.25 7.46
CA THR A 224 -14.43 10.01 6.46
C THR A 224 -15.20 11.14 7.14
N SER A 225 -15.00 12.38 6.70
CA SER A 225 -15.78 13.53 7.17
C SER A 225 -16.89 13.85 6.18
N LEU A 226 -18.14 13.75 6.63
CA LEU A 226 -19.32 14.01 5.81
C LEU A 226 -19.83 15.42 6.11
N THR A 227 -19.77 16.31 5.11
CA THR A 227 -20.12 17.73 5.27
C THR A 227 -21.61 18.01 5.03
N THR A 228 -22.35 17.06 4.46
CA THR A 228 -23.79 17.18 4.19
C THR A 228 -24.59 16.10 4.92
N THR A 229 -25.92 16.29 4.98
CA THR A 229 -26.88 15.28 5.45
C THR A 229 -27.46 14.44 4.31
N SER A 230 -26.78 14.40 3.15
CA SER A 230 -27.24 13.61 2.01
C SER A 230 -27.30 12.12 2.37
N ALA A 231 -28.30 11.44 1.85
CA ALA A 231 -28.46 10.00 2.08
C ALA A 231 -27.36 9.18 1.39
N ASN A 232 -27.03 8.05 1.99
CA ASN A 232 -26.19 7.00 1.41
C ASN A 232 -24.81 7.47 0.91
N GLN A 233 -24.14 8.34 1.69
CA GLN A 233 -22.76 8.71 1.43
C GLN A 233 -21.83 7.54 1.75
N VAL A 234 -20.95 7.18 0.83
CA VAL A 234 -20.03 6.04 1.00
C VAL A 234 -19.01 6.34 2.09
N VAL A 235 -18.90 5.44 3.07
CA VAL A 235 -17.91 5.56 4.16
C VAL A 235 -16.85 4.47 4.14
N ASP A 236 -17.15 3.31 3.55
CA ASP A 236 -16.18 2.25 3.28
C ASP A 236 -16.69 1.30 2.17
N TYR A 237 -15.81 0.49 1.58
CA TYR A 237 -16.20 -0.58 0.64
C TYR A 237 -15.18 -1.72 0.61
N PHE A 238 -15.63 -2.92 0.26
CA PHE A 238 -14.77 -4.06 -0.05
C PHE A 238 -15.17 -4.77 -1.36
N PRO A 239 -14.20 -5.35 -2.09
CA PRO A 239 -14.48 -6.05 -3.34
C PRO A 239 -15.18 -7.39 -3.08
N ALA A 240 -16.34 -7.57 -3.70
CA ALA A 240 -17.17 -8.77 -3.57
C ALA A 240 -16.51 -10.04 -4.13
N ALA A 241 -15.55 -9.87 -5.06
CA ALA A 241 -14.79 -10.97 -5.63
C ALA A 241 -13.76 -11.56 -4.64
N THR A 242 -13.36 -10.80 -3.63
CA THR A 242 -12.29 -11.17 -2.70
C THR A 242 -12.82 -11.50 -1.31
N TYR A 243 -13.87 -10.82 -0.86
CA TYR A 243 -14.39 -10.96 0.50
C TYR A 243 -15.89 -11.21 0.53
N ARG A 244 -16.33 -12.21 1.29
CA ARG A 244 -17.75 -12.57 1.43
C ARG A 244 -18.49 -11.71 2.46
N SER A 245 -17.79 -11.33 3.52
CA SER A 245 -18.37 -10.63 4.66
C SER A 245 -17.36 -9.71 5.34
N ALA A 246 -17.88 -8.77 6.12
CA ALA A 246 -17.10 -7.84 6.93
C ALA A 246 -17.81 -7.56 8.27
N GLU A 247 -17.04 -7.50 9.35
CA GLU A 247 -17.44 -6.85 10.61
C GLU A 247 -16.85 -5.44 10.66
N TYR A 248 -17.65 -4.47 11.08
CA TYR A 248 -17.23 -3.10 11.29
C TYR A 248 -17.43 -2.68 12.75
N LEU A 249 -16.46 -1.97 13.30
CA LEU A 249 -16.63 -1.08 14.44
C LEU A 249 -16.68 0.35 13.91
N VAL A 250 -17.81 1.01 14.09
CA VAL A 250 -18.06 2.38 13.61
C VAL A 250 -18.07 3.33 14.80
N SER A 251 -17.38 4.46 14.68
CA SER A 251 -17.39 5.56 15.64
C SER A 251 -17.63 6.87 14.90
N ALA A 252 -18.70 7.56 15.24
CA ALA A 252 -19.05 8.86 14.70
C ALA A 252 -18.91 9.94 15.77
N SER A 253 -18.50 11.13 15.33
CA SER A 253 -18.35 12.29 16.18
C SER A 253 -18.83 13.55 15.47
N HIS A 254 -19.45 14.45 16.23
CA HIS A 254 -19.85 15.77 15.78
C HIS A 254 -19.56 16.80 16.88
N GLY A 255 -19.09 17.98 16.48
CA GLY A 255 -18.57 18.99 17.42
C GLY A 255 -19.54 19.43 18.52
N SER A 256 -20.85 19.36 18.27
CA SER A 256 -21.89 19.72 19.24
C SER A 256 -22.91 18.61 19.55
N ALA A 257 -22.97 17.54 18.74
CA ALA A 257 -23.97 16.47 18.91
C ALA A 257 -23.39 15.23 19.63
N GLY A 258 -22.09 15.25 19.91
CA GLY A 258 -21.41 14.25 20.75
C GLY A 258 -20.82 13.10 19.94
N TYR A 259 -20.91 11.91 20.52
CA TYR A 259 -20.33 10.67 20.00
C TYR A 259 -21.39 9.57 19.87
N HIS A 260 -21.22 8.74 18.84
CA HIS A 260 -22.00 7.55 18.55
C HIS A 260 -21.05 6.42 18.17
N THR A 261 -21.28 5.21 18.65
CA THR A 261 -20.56 4.01 18.22
C THR A 261 -21.53 2.87 17.99
N THR A 262 -21.22 2.01 17.02
CA THR A 262 -22.03 0.84 16.69
C THR A 262 -21.17 -0.22 16.01
N LYS A 263 -21.64 -1.46 16.00
CA LYS A 263 -21.06 -2.55 15.22
C LYS A 263 -21.98 -2.94 14.08
N VAL A 264 -21.37 -3.33 12.96
CA VAL A 264 -22.10 -3.80 11.78
C VAL A 264 -21.52 -5.12 11.30
N LEU A 265 -22.37 -6.11 11.06
CA LEU A 265 -22.05 -7.26 10.22
C LEU A 265 -22.66 -7.04 8.84
N LEU A 266 -21.84 -7.14 7.80
CA LEU A 266 -22.23 -6.92 6.41
C LEU A 266 -21.76 -8.09 5.56
N MET A 267 -22.66 -8.66 4.75
CA MET A 267 -22.33 -9.70 3.78
C MET A 267 -23.04 -9.48 2.44
N HIS A 268 -22.65 -10.24 1.43
CA HIS A 268 -23.32 -10.23 0.13
C HIS A 268 -23.51 -11.63 -0.44
N ASP A 269 -24.50 -11.79 -1.32
CA ASP A 269 -24.71 -13.01 -2.12
C ASP A 269 -24.04 -12.94 -3.51
N GLY A 270 -23.59 -11.75 -3.92
CA GLY A 270 -23.04 -11.48 -5.26
C GLY A 270 -23.83 -10.42 -6.02
N THR A 271 -25.04 -10.11 -5.55
CA THR A 271 -25.94 -9.12 -6.15
C THR A 271 -26.53 -8.19 -5.08
N ASN A 272 -26.93 -8.76 -3.94
CA ASN A 272 -27.53 -8.06 -2.83
C ASN A 272 -26.58 -8.00 -1.64
N THR A 273 -26.84 -7.02 -0.77
CA THR A 273 -26.14 -6.87 0.51
C THR A 273 -27.10 -7.10 1.66
N TYR A 274 -26.55 -7.63 2.76
CA TYR A 274 -27.30 -7.94 3.98
C TYR A 274 -26.53 -7.37 5.16
N ILE A 275 -27.19 -6.53 5.94
CA ILE A 275 -26.58 -5.76 7.02
C ILE A 275 -27.31 -6.02 8.33
N SER A 276 -26.56 -6.17 9.42
CA SER A 276 -27.07 -6.21 10.79
C SER A 276 -26.28 -5.26 11.66
N GLU A 277 -26.97 -4.32 12.30
CA GLU A 277 -26.38 -3.37 13.23
C GLU A 277 -26.68 -3.79 14.68
N TYR A 278 -25.69 -3.72 15.55
CA TYR A 278 -25.83 -4.07 16.97
C TYR A 278 -24.82 -3.33 17.85
N GLY A 279 -25.07 -3.31 19.17
CA GLY A 279 -24.16 -2.68 20.13
C GLY A 279 -24.10 -1.16 20.03
N THR A 280 -25.14 -0.52 19.51
CA THR A 280 -25.22 0.94 19.34
C THR A 280 -25.24 1.65 20.68
N ILE A 281 -24.35 2.62 20.87
CA ILE A 281 -24.26 3.50 22.04
C ILE A 281 -24.00 4.91 21.55
N TYR A 282 -24.75 5.89 22.05
CA TYR A 282 -24.49 7.31 21.80
C TYR A 282 -24.68 8.13 23.07
N THR A 283 -23.98 9.26 23.11
CA THR A 283 -23.96 10.17 24.27
C THR A 283 -25.21 11.04 24.36
N ASN A 284 -25.54 11.75 23.29
CA ASN A 284 -26.69 12.69 23.28
C ASN A 284 -27.79 12.24 22.31
N ALA A 285 -27.44 12.06 21.04
CA ALA A 285 -28.36 11.67 19.98
C ALA A 285 -27.68 10.71 18.99
N SER A 286 -28.48 9.97 18.23
CA SER A 286 -27.94 9.25 17.08
C SER A 286 -27.38 10.24 16.06
N LEU A 287 -26.18 9.98 15.55
CA LEU A 287 -25.49 10.86 14.61
C LEU A 287 -25.66 10.42 13.16
N LEU A 288 -26.15 9.20 12.93
CA LEU A 288 -26.14 8.57 11.62
C LEU A 288 -27.19 7.47 11.52
N SER A 289 -27.46 7.08 10.27
CA SER A 289 -28.08 5.82 9.90
C SER A 289 -27.16 5.11 8.92
N LEU A 290 -26.87 3.82 9.15
CA LEU A 290 -26.06 2.99 8.26
C LEU A 290 -26.96 2.17 7.34
N SER A 291 -26.46 1.91 6.13
CA SER A 291 -27.02 0.96 5.19
C SER A 291 -25.89 0.37 4.35
N SER A 292 -26.22 -0.53 3.45
CA SER A 292 -25.29 -1.07 2.47
C SER A 292 -25.88 -1.08 1.07
N ASP A 293 -25.00 -1.05 0.07
CA ASP A 293 -25.38 -1.29 -1.32
C ASP A 293 -24.29 -2.07 -2.08
N PHE A 294 -24.68 -2.63 -3.22
CA PHE A 294 -23.77 -3.30 -4.14
C PHE A 294 -23.65 -2.45 -5.41
N THR A 295 -22.45 -1.93 -5.68
CA THR A 295 -22.21 -1.07 -6.84
C THR A 295 -20.86 -1.38 -7.47
N SER A 296 -20.85 -1.66 -8.78
CA SER A 296 -19.64 -1.88 -9.58
C SER A 296 -18.69 -2.93 -8.99
N GLY A 297 -19.23 -4.06 -8.52
CA GLY A 297 -18.44 -5.17 -7.95
C GLY A 297 -17.97 -4.96 -6.51
N ASN A 298 -18.37 -3.85 -5.87
CA ASN A 298 -18.03 -3.54 -4.49
C ASN A 298 -19.27 -3.60 -3.59
N VAL A 299 -19.09 -4.17 -2.40
CA VAL A 299 -20.03 -4.04 -1.29
C VAL A 299 -19.65 -2.78 -0.53
N ARG A 300 -20.55 -1.79 -0.48
CA ARG A 300 -20.30 -0.49 0.15
C ARG A 300 -21.06 -0.39 1.46
N LEU A 301 -20.39 0.08 2.51
CA LEU A 301 -21.04 0.60 3.70
C LEU A 301 -21.33 2.09 3.45
N VAL A 302 -22.59 2.47 3.54
CA VAL A 302 -23.05 3.83 3.29
C VAL A 302 -23.70 4.42 4.55
N CYS A 303 -23.55 5.73 4.72
CA CYS A 303 -23.98 6.48 5.88
C CYS A 303 -24.87 7.64 5.45
N THR A 304 -25.96 7.85 6.18
CA THR A 304 -26.76 9.07 6.12
C THR A 304 -26.57 9.82 7.44
N PRO A 305 -25.80 10.93 7.46
CA PRO A 305 -25.59 11.71 8.67
C PRO A 305 -26.85 12.46 9.09
N VAL A 306 -27.09 12.52 10.40
CA VAL A 306 -28.15 13.37 10.98
C VAL A 306 -27.72 14.83 10.97
N ASN A 307 -26.42 15.11 11.11
CA ASN A 307 -25.86 16.45 11.10
C ASN A 307 -24.79 16.59 10.00
N THR A 308 -24.70 17.79 9.41
CA THR A 308 -23.54 18.19 8.61
C THR A 308 -22.27 18.14 9.45
N ASN A 309 -21.11 17.92 8.83
CA ASN A 309 -19.81 17.88 9.49
C ASN A 309 -19.68 16.75 10.54
N THR A 310 -20.28 15.59 10.23
CA THR A 310 -20.11 14.39 11.05
C THR A 310 -18.89 13.61 10.56
N THR A 311 -17.92 13.36 11.44
CA THR A 311 -16.77 12.52 11.13
C THR A 311 -17.05 11.08 11.53
N ILE A 312 -16.89 10.15 10.59
CA ILE A 312 -17.08 8.71 10.74
C ILE A 312 -15.71 8.04 10.68
N LYS A 313 -15.37 7.29 11.72
CA LYS A 313 -14.17 6.46 11.81
C LYS A 313 -14.59 5.00 11.86
N ILE A 314 -13.94 4.16 11.09
CA ILE A 314 -14.31 2.76 10.92
C ILE A 314 -13.07 1.90 11.10
N GLN A 315 -13.23 0.77 11.78
CA GLN A 315 -12.35 -0.38 11.70
C GLN A 315 -13.11 -1.54 11.10
N ARG A 316 -12.59 -2.13 10.03
CA ARG A 316 -13.21 -3.25 9.30
C ARG A 316 -12.36 -4.49 9.43
N GLN A 317 -13.00 -5.63 9.68
CA GLN A 317 -12.41 -6.95 9.51
C GLN A 317 -13.17 -7.72 8.40
N THR A 318 -12.52 -8.12 7.30
CA THR A 318 -13.15 -8.90 6.21
C THR A 318 -12.83 -10.39 6.30
N VAL A 319 -13.67 -11.21 5.67
CA VAL A 319 -13.47 -12.66 5.52
C VAL A 319 -13.43 -13.00 4.04
N ALA A 320 -12.35 -13.62 3.58
CA ALA A 320 -12.16 -14.01 2.18
C ALA A 320 -13.23 -15.03 1.74
N VAL A 321 -13.59 -14.98 0.46
CA VAL A 321 -14.51 -15.96 -0.17
C VAL A 321 -13.81 -17.30 -0.38
#